data_AF-A0A0L9TI42-F1
#
_entry.id   AF-A0A0L9TI42-F1
#
_cell.length_a   1.000
_cell.length_b   1.000
_cell.length_c   1.000
_cell.angle_alpha   90.00
_cell.angle_beta   90.00
_cell.angle_gamma   90.00
#
_symmetry.space_group_name_H-M   'P 1'
#
loop_
_entity.id
_entity.type
_entity.pdbx_description
1 polymer ?
#
loop_
_entity_poly.entity_id
_entity_poly.type
_entity_poly.pdbx_seq_one_letter_code
_entity_poly.pdbx_strand_id
1 'polypeptide(L)'
;MAITFGSVIPNSNTMSLTLTTQPLNNLITNHRTNFVFCGRSVGYGHTLSFSDQRVSSSFATLVCSAANKPDISSTAKIRSEVLSPFRSVRMFFYIAFVASGSLGAFIAITQLIGALANSSRATEVPEILKGLAIDIAAVSLFAFLYFRENKAKNAQVARLSREESLSNLKLRVDEKKIIPMNSLRGIARLVICAGPASFVTESFKRSEPFTESLLDRGVLVVPLVTDGNSPAFEFEETGDLATRRKRLWQLAPVYINEWWLDEQKKLAGVPSDSPVYLSLRMDGRVRGSGVGYPPWNALVAQLPSVKGMWTGLLDGMDGRVL
;
A
#
# COMPACT_ATOMS: atom_id res chain seq x y z
N MET A 1 -22.22 -11.32 38.80
CA MET A 1 -21.96 -10.52 37.59
C MET A 1 -21.39 -9.19 38.04
N ALA A 2 -20.07 -9.02 37.94
CA ALA A 2 -19.38 -7.76 38.19
C ALA A 2 -18.10 -7.77 37.34
N ILE A 3 -17.95 -6.80 36.46
CA ILE A 3 -16.81 -6.64 35.57
C ILE A 3 -16.02 -5.46 36.13
N THR A 4 -14.80 -5.71 36.62
CA THR A 4 -13.87 -4.65 37.02
C THR A 4 -12.83 -4.47 35.91
N PHE A 5 -12.64 -3.23 35.46
CA PHE A 5 -11.67 -2.89 34.41
C PHE A 5 -10.30 -2.62 35.05
N GLY A 6 -9.30 -3.42 34.68
CA GLY A 6 -7.90 -3.23 35.05
C GLY A 6 -7.14 -2.35 34.06
N SER A 7 -6.22 -1.54 34.60
CA SER A 7 -5.43 -0.48 33.97
C SER A 7 -4.54 -0.91 32.78
N VAL A 8 -4.35 0.04 31.84
CA VAL A 8 -3.55 -0.06 30.61
C VAL A 8 -2.09 0.33 30.88
N ILE A 9 -1.14 -0.53 30.52
CA ILE A 9 0.30 -0.18 30.39
C ILE A 9 0.62 -0.03 28.89
N PRO A 10 1.26 1.06 28.44
CA PRO A 10 1.45 1.34 27.02
C PRO A 10 2.80 0.81 26.53
N ASN A 11 2.89 -0.45 26.08
CA ASN A 11 3.83 -0.86 25.00
C ASN A 11 3.80 -2.34 24.57
N SER A 12 2.62 -2.96 24.45
CA SER A 12 2.53 -4.32 23.91
C SER A 12 1.25 -4.50 23.10
N ASN A 13 1.35 -4.61 21.76
CA ASN A 13 0.23 -4.96 20.87
C ASN A 13 -0.04 -6.47 20.91
N THR A 14 -0.26 -7.00 22.10
CA THR A 14 -0.64 -8.39 22.36
C THR A 14 -1.91 -8.38 23.21
N MET A 15 -3.06 -8.59 22.58
CA MET A 15 -4.28 -8.93 23.31
C MET A 15 -4.24 -10.42 23.67
N SER A 16 -3.93 -10.74 24.92
CA SER A 16 -4.11 -12.08 25.48
C SER A 16 -5.47 -12.13 26.20
N LEU A 17 -6.42 -12.91 25.68
CA LEU A 17 -7.67 -13.23 26.37
C LEU A 17 -7.43 -14.43 27.28
N THR A 18 -7.14 -14.17 28.55
CA THR A 18 -7.01 -15.23 29.57
C THR A 18 -8.38 -15.46 30.21
N LEU A 19 -9.07 -16.53 29.84
CA LEU A 19 -10.29 -16.96 30.52
C LEU A 19 -9.90 -17.73 31.79
N THR A 20 -9.89 -17.06 32.94
CA THR A 20 -9.65 -17.72 34.23
C THR A 20 -10.96 -18.30 34.75
N THR A 21 -11.18 -19.61 34.60
CA THR A 21 -12.21 -20.31 35.38
C THR A 21 -11.66 -20.61 36.77
N GLN A 22 -12.16 -19.89 37.78
CA GLN A 22 -11.85 -20.20 39.19
C GLN A 22 -12.44 -21.57 39.57
N PRO A 23 -11.74 -22.38 40.38
CA PRO A 23 -12.26 -23.65 40.87
C PRO A 23 -13.27 -23.39 41.99
N LEU A 24 -14.50 -23.87 41.82
CA LEU A 24 -15.49 -23.87 42.90
C LEU A 24 -15.58 -25.29 43.46
N ASN A 25 -15.00 -25.48 44.64
CA ASN A 25 -15.12 -26.71 45.41
C ASN A 25 -16.55 -26.86 45.96
N ASN A 26 -17.07 -28.07 45.78
CA ASN A 26 -18.11 -28.75 46.55
C ASN A 26 -19.52 -28.12 46.62
N LEU A 27 -20.41 -28.62 45.77
CA LEU A 27 -21.75 -28.99 46.23
C LEU A 27 -22.15 -30.36 45.65
N ILE A 28 -22.20 -31.33 46.55
CA ILE A 28 -22.70 -32.68 46.34
C ILE A 28 -24.22 -32.57 46.19
N THR A 29 -24.76 -32.88 45.01
CA THR A 29 -26.17 -33.23 44.84
C THR A 29 -26.31 -34.75 44.87
N ASN A 30 -26.66 -35.28 46.05
CA ASN A 30 -27.27 -36.60 46.17
C ASN A 30 -28.78 -36.40 46.11
N HIS A 31 -29.44 -36.91 45.07
CA HIS A 31 -30.85 -37.26 45.15
C HIS A 31 -30.98 -38.79 45.14
N ARG A 32 -31.41 -39.26 46.30
CA ARG A 32 -31.75 -40.62 46.71
C ARG A 32 -32.78 -41.25 45.74
N THR A 33 -32.58 -42.51 45.34
CA THR A 33 -33.53 -43.61 45.52
C THR A 33 -32.88 -44.97 45.23
N ASN A 34 -32.91 -45.84 46.25
CA ASN A 34 -32.98 -47.31 46.29
C ASN A 34 -32.03 -48.12 45.37
N PHE A 35 -31.16 -49.03 45.84
CA PHE A 35 -31.46 -50.19 46.67
C PHE A 35 -30.17 -50.72 47.32
N VAL A 36 -30.37 -51.42 48.44
CA VAL A 36 -29.40 -52.05 49.34
C VAL A 36 -28.82 -53.32 48.73
N PHE A 37 -27.50 -53.58 48.86
CA PHE A 37 -26.99 -54.72 49.66
C PHE A 37 -25.46 -54.69 49.89
N CYS A 38 -25.14 -55.13 51.11
CA CYS A 38 -23.91 -55.23 51.89
C CYS A 38 -22.71 -55.98 51.26
N GLY A 39 -21.47 -55.66 51.68
CA GLY A 39 -20.30 -56.54 51.46
C GLY A 39 -18.89 -56.00 51.77
N ARG A 40 -18.56 -55.84 53.06
CA ARG A 40 -17.25 -56.03 53.76
C ARG A 40 -15.87 -55.98 53.00
N SER A 41 -14.99 -55.10 53.54
CA SER A 41 -13.62 -55.38 54.07
C SER A 41 -12.37 -55.60 53.17
N VAL A 42 -11.40 -54.69 53.34
CA VAL A 42 -9.94 -54.83 53.64
C VAL A 42 -9.07 -55.81 52.83
N GLY A 43 -7.92 -55.32 52.33
CA GLY A 43 -6.74 -56.16 52.08
C GLY A 43 -5.63 -55.53 51.22
N TYR A 44 -4.42 -55.48 51.77
CA TYR A 44 -3.16 -54.97 51.19
C TYR A 44 -2.66 -55.73 49.95
N GLY A 45 -1.90 -55.05 49.10
CA GLY A 45 -0.65 -55.61 48.54
C GLY A 45 -0.49 -55.61 47.02
N HIS A 46 0.75 -55.26 46.64
CA HIS A 46 1.49 -55.62 45.41
C HIS A 46 1.50 -54.65 44.22
N THR A 47 2.62 -53.93 44.21
CA THR A 47 3.39 -53.35 43.11
C THR A 47 3.37 -54.19 41.84
N LEU A 48 2.97 -53.60 40.71
CA LEU A 48 3.46 -53.96 39.37
C LEU A 48 3.64 -52.67 38.56
N SER A 49 4.88 -52.45 38.14
CA SER A 49 5.31 -51.39 37.24
C SER A 49 4.98 -51.80 35.80
N PHE A 50 4.29 -50.93 35.06
CA PHE A 50 4.16 -51.04 33.61
C PHE A 50 4.47 -49.67 33.00
N SER A 51 5.59 -49.60 32.29
CA SER A 51 6.05 -48.42 31.58
C SER A 51 5.34 -48.35 30.23
N ASP A 52 4.38 -47.45 30.09
CA ASP A 52 3.64 -47.23 28.85
C ASP A 52 4.16 -45.95 28.18
N GLN A 53 4.99 -46.15 27.15
CA GLN A 53 5.68 -45.09 26.42
C GLN A 53 4.73 -44.51 25.36
N ARG A 54 3.98 -43.46 25.71
CA ARG A 54 3.12 -42.73 24.76
C ARG A 54 3.98 -41.96 23.75
N VAL A 55 3.85 -42.37 22.49
CA VAL A 55 4.30 -41.62 21.31
C VAL A 55 3.52 -40.30 21.24
N SER A 56 4.22 -39.19 21.44
CA SER A 56 3.69 -37.84 21.28
C SER A 56 3.70 -37.45 19.79
N SER A 57 2.51 -37.38 19.18
CA SER A 57 2.33 -36.83 17.83
C SER A 57 2.45 -35.30 17.89
N SER A 58 3.60 -34.76 17.48
CA SER A 58 3.78 -33.33 17.27
C SER A 58 2.98 -32.86 16.06
N PHE A 59 1.81 -32.25 16.31
CA PHE A 59 1.11 -31.46 15.30
C PHE A 59 1.84 -30.13 15.13
N ALA A 60 2.48 -29.93 13.98
CA ALA A 60 3.05 -28.63 13.61
C ALA A 60 1.91 -27.68 13.22
N THR A 61 1.52 -26.80 14.15
CA THR A 61 0.60 -25.70 13.87
C THR A 61 1.29 -24.70 12.93
N LEU A 62 0.90 -24.72 11.66
CA LEU A 62 1.28 -23.68 10.70
C LEU A 62 0.57 -22.38 11.07
N VAL A 63 1.29 -21.50 11.78
CA VAL A 63 0.84 -20.14 12.04
C VAL A 63 1.07 -19.30 10.80
N CYS A 64 0.03 -19.18 9.97
CA CYS A 64 0.03 -18.22 8.86
C CYS A 64 -0.12 -16.80 9.43
N SER A 65 0.99 -16.09 9.56
CA SER A 65 0.97 -14.67 9.89
C SER A 65 0.59 -13.87 8.64
N ALA A 66 -0.61 -13.31 8.63
CA ALA A 66 -1.00 -12.31 7.65
C ALA A 66 -0.21 -11.02 7.96
N ALA A 67 0.86 -10.76 7.20
CA ALA A 67 1.52 -9.48 7.26
C ALA A 67 0.48 -8.39 6.92
N ASN A 68 0.25 -7.46 7.85
CA ASN A 68 -0.57 -6.26 7.65
C ASN A 68 0.04 -5.44 6.50
N LYS A 69 -0.35 -5.78 5.27
CA LYS A 69 -0.01 -5.02 4.08
C LYS A 69 -0.94 -3.82 4.07
N PRO A 70 -0.46 -2.59 3.83
CA PRO A 70 -1.34 -1.44 3.72
C PRO A 70 -2.42 -1.74 2.67
N ASP A 71 -3.68 -1.51 3.02
CA ASP A 71 -4.81 -1.73 2.13
C ASP A 71 -4.65 -0.87 0.88
N ILE A 72 -4.29 -1.51 -0.22
CA ILE A 72 -4.17 -0.86 -1.51
C ILE A 72 -5.59 -0.52 -1.97
N SER A 73 -5.86 0.75 -2.23
CA SER A 73 -7.16 1.21 -2.73
C SER A 73 -7.63 0.38 -3.93
N SER A 74 -8.91 0.00 -3.94
CA SER A 74 -9.53 -0.79 -5.02
C SER A 74 -9.40 -0.11 -6.38
N THR A 75 -9.48 1.22 -6.42
CA THR A 75 -9.28 2.05 -7.62
C THR A 75 -7.87 1.93 -8.18
N ALA A 76 -6.85 1.93 -7.33
CA ALA A 76 -5.46 1.76 -7.72
C ALA A 76 -5.20 0.37 -8.30
N LYS A 77 -5.85 -0.66 -7.76
CA LYS A 77 -5.79 -2.03 -8.30
C LYS A 77 -6.39 -2.10 -9.70
N ILE A 78 -7.61 -1.58 -9.89
CA ILE A 78 -8.29 -1.56 -11.20
C ILE A 78 -7.42 -0.83 -12.24
N ARG A 79 -6.90 0.36 -11.90
CA ARG A 79 -6.02 1.12 -12.80
C ARG A 79 -4.72 0.36 -13.12
N SER A 80 -4.16 -0.37 -12.16
CA SER A 80 -2.95 -1.18 -12.38
C SER A 80 -3.19 -2.33 -13.36
N GLU A 81 -4.40 -2.91 -13.36
CA GLU A 81 -4.79 -3.98 -14.27
C GLU A 81 -5.00 -3.44 -15.69
N VAL A 82 -5.63 -2.27 -15.83
CA VAL A 82 -5.79 -1.59 -17.13
C VAL A 82 -4.43 -1.28 -17.77
N LEU A 83 -3.45 -0.84 -16.98
CA LEU A 83 -2.11 -0.52 -17.49
C LEU A 83 -1.25 -1.76 -17.82
N SER A 84 -1.58 -2.91 -17.23
CA SER A 84 -0.84 -4.16 -17.43
C SER A 84 -1.80 -5.33 -17.61
N PRO A 85 -2.48 -5.40 -18.77
CA PRO A 85 -3.53 -6.38 -18.99
C PRO A 85 -2.98 -7.79 -18.80
N PHE A 86 -3.80 -8.66 -18.19
CA PHE A 86 -3.49 -10.07 -17.92
C PHE A 86 -2.25 -10.34 -17.06
N ARG A 87 -1.67 -9.34 -16.38
CA ARG A 87 -0.55 -9.54 -15.45
C ARG A 87 -0.81 -10.65 -14.43
N SER A 88 -2.02 -10.70 -13.87
CA SER A 88 -2.40 -11.73 -12.89
C SER A 88 -2.34 -13.15 -13.49
N VAL A 89 -2.79 -13.31 -14.74
CA VAL A 89 -2.74 -14.57 -15.47
C VAL A 89 -1.29 -15.00 -15.73
N ARG A 90 -0.45 -14.07 -16.18
CA ARG A 90 0.97 -14.33 -16.40
C ARG A 90 1.71 -14.76 -15.12
N MET A 91 1.46 -14.06 -14.01
CA MET A 91 2.04 -14.39 -12.71
C MET A 91 1.56 -15.75 -12.20
N PHE A 92 0.30 -16.13 -12.47
CA PHE A 92 -0.20 -17.46 -12.15
C PHE A 92 0.58 -18.55 -12.90
N PHE A 93 0.81 -18.39 -14.21
CA PHE A 93 1.60 -19.35 -14.98
C PHE A 93 3.05 -19.45 -14.49
N TYR A 94 3.68 -18.34 -14.12
CA TYR A 94 5.04 -18.37 -13.57
C TYR A 94 5.12 -19.18 -12.28
N ILE A 95 4.19 -18.95 -11.33
CA ILE A 95 4.15 -19.72 -10.09
C ILE A 95 3.81 -21.19 -10.37
N ALA A 96 2.86 -21.47 -11.26
CA ALA A 96 2.46 -22.82 -11.62
C ALA A 96 3.61 -23.62 -12.24
N PHE A 97 4.40 -23.02 -13.14
CA PHE A 97 5.56 -23.67 -13.73
C PHE A 97 6.72 -23.83 -12.75
N VAL A 98 6.93 -22.85 -11.85
CA VAL A 98 7.88 -23.03 -10.74
C VAL A 98 7.45 -24.21 -9.85
N ALA A 99 6.18 -24.29 -9.47
CA ALA A 99 5.67 -25.40 -8.67
C ALA A 99 5.80 -26.75 -9.39
N SER A 100 5.44 -26.82 -10.67
CA SER A 100 5.56 -28.02 -11.50
C SER A 100 7.00 -28.47 -11.65
N GLY A 101 7.92 -27.57 -12.01
CA GLY A 101 9.34 -27.90 -12.16
C GLY A 101 10.00 -28.24 -10.83
N SER A 102 9.56 -27.63 -9.72
CA SER A 102 10.07 -27.97 -8.39
C SER A 102 9.63 -29.37 -7.95
N LEU A 103 8.39 -29.75 -8.28
CA LEU A 103 7.89 -31.10 -8.04
C LEU A 103 8.62 -32.14 -8.91
N GLY A 104 8.84 -31.83 -10.20
CA GLY A 104 9.65 -32.66 -11.10
C GLY A 104 11.08 -32.85 -10.60
N ALA A 105 11.74 -31.75 -10.22
CA ALA A 105 13.08 -31.77 -9.64
C ALA A 105 13.13 -32.60 -8.34
N PHE A 106 12.13 -32.48 -7.46
CA PHE A 106 12.04 -33.27 -6.24
C PHE A 106 11.99 -34.78 -6.54
N ILE A 107 11.14 -35.19 -7.49
CA ILE A 107 11.04 -36.59 -7.91
C ILE A 107 12.37 -37.05 -8.53
N ALA A 108 12.93 -36.28 -9.46
CA ALA A 108 14.19 -36.62 -10.12
C ALA A 108 15.37 -36.72 -9.13
N ILE A 109 15.44 -35.85 -8.12
CA ILE A 109 16.45 -35.93 -7.05
C ILE A 109 16.29 -37.23 -6.26
N THR A 110 15.06 -37.60 -5.85
CA THR A 110 14.84 -38.85 -5.11
C THR A 110 15.20 -40.09 -5.93
N GLN A 111 14.90 -40.09 -7.23
CA GLN A 111 15.27 -41.17 -8.15
C GLN A 111 16.77 -41.21 -8.40
N LEU A 112 17.43 -40.05 -8.52
CA LEU A 112 18.87 -39.94 -8.72
C LEU A 112 19.64 -40.51 -7.54
N ILE A 113 19.21 -40.19 -6.30
CA ILE A 113 19.80 -40.77 -5.08
C ILE A 113 19.65 -42.30 -5.10
N GLY A 114 18.46 -42.80 -5.46
CA GLY A 114 18.21 -44.23 -5.58
C GLY A 114 19.07 -44.92 -6.65
N ALA A 115 19.30 -44.27 -7.79
CA ALA A 115 20.13 -44.79 -8.87
C ALA A 115 21.63 -44.78 -8.52
N LEU A 116 22.10 -43.75 -7.80
CA LEU A 116 23.49 -43.66 -7.35
C LEU A 116 23.82 -44.64 -6.23
N ALA A 117 22.84 -44.96 -5.37
CA ALA A 117 23.01 -45.95 -4.31
C ALA A 117 23.03 -47.40 -4.83
N ASN A 118 22.58 -47.65 -6.08
CA ASN A 118 22.45 -48.98 -6.65
C ASN A 118 23.22 -49.11 -7.98
N SER A 119 24.34 -49.84 -7.97
CA SER A 119 25.19 -50.05 -9.15
C SER A 119 24.45 -50.61 -10.38
N SER A 120 23.40 -51.41 -10.17
CA SER A 120 22.57 -51.98 -11.25
C SER A 120 21.74 -50.95 -12.02
N ARG A 121 21.55 -49.74 -11.48
CA ARG A 121 20.77 -48.65 -12.09
C ARG A 121 21.63 -47.52 -12.66
N ALA A 122 22.95 -47.72 -12.74
CA ALA A 122 23.89 -46.69 -13.19
C ALA A 122 23.60 -46.20 -14.63
N THR A 123 23.06 -47.05 -15.51
CA THR A 123 22.72 -46.70 -16.89
C THR A 123 21.56 -45.69 -16.99
N GLU A 124 20.71 -45.58 -15.95
CA GLU A 124 19.56 -44.66 -15.91
C GLU A 124 19.95 -43.24 -15.48
N VAL A 125 21.11 -43.08 -14.83
CA VAL A 125 21.59 -41.82 -14.23
C VAL A 125 21.63 -40.66 -15.25
N PRO A 126 22.14 -40.80 -16.48
CA PRO A 126 22.20 -39.69 -17.43
C PRO A 126 20.81 -39.18 -17.84
N GLU A 127 19.82 -40.06 -17.97
CA GLU A 127 18.45 -39.66 -18.33
C GLU A 127 17.74 -38.93 -17.18
N ILE A 128 17.90 -39.43 -15.94
CA ILE A 128 17.39 -38.75 -14.74
C ILE A 128 18.05 -37.37 -14.58
N LEU A 129 19.36 -37.28 -14.82
CA LEU A 129 20.11 -36.03 -14.72
C LEU A 129 19.69 -35.01 -15.78
N LYS A 130 19.40 -35.44 -17.02
CA LYS A 130 18.83 -34.56 -18.06
C LYS A 130 17.49 -33.99 -17.64
N GLY A 131 16.59 -34.84 -17.12
CA GLY A 131 15.28 -34.40 -16.60
C GLY A 131 15.42 -33.38 -15.47
N LEU A 132 16.28 -33.68 -14.48
CA LEU A 132 16.58 -32.77 -13.37
C LEU A 132 17.15 -31.42 -13.86
N ALA A 133 18.04 -31.45 -14.84
CA ALA A 133 18.61 -30.23 -15.41
C ALA A 133 17.53 -29.37 -16.10
N ILE A 134 16.59 -29.98 -16.81
CA ILE A 134 15.45 -29.29 -17.44
C ILE A 134 14.57 -28.63 -16.38
N ASP A 135 14.20 -29.37 -15.32
CA ASP A 135 13.37 -28.86 -14.24
C ASP A 135 14.03 -27.67 -13.51
N ILE A 136 15.32 -27.77 -13.18
CA ILE A 136 16.09 -26.69 -12.56
C ILE A 136 16.16 -25.46 -13.48
N ALA A 137 16.38 -25.67 -14.78
CA ALA A 137 16.43 -24.58 -15.75
C ALA A 137 15.07 -23.87 -15.86
N ALA A 138 13.98 -24.64 -15.93
CA ALA A 138 12.62 -24.10 -15.96
C ALA A 138 12.29 -23.30 -14.69
N VAL A 139 12.53 -23.89 -13.50
CA VAL A 139 12.30 -23.21 -12.22
C VAL A 139 13.10 -21.90 -12.14
N SER A 140 14.38 -21.93 -12.51
CA SER A 140 15.25 -20.75 -12.49
C SER A 140 14.73 -19.63 -13.39
N LEU A 141 14.33 -19.95 -14.63
CA LEU A 141 13.79 -18.99 -15.57
C LEU A 141 12.48 -18.36 -15.08
N PHE A 142 11.52 -19.19 -14.66
CA PHE A 142 10.21 -18.69 -14.23
C PHE A 142 10.27 -17.96 -12.88
N ALA A 143 11.14 -18.38 -11.96
CA ALA A 143 11.39 -17.64 -10.72
C ALA A 143 11.99 -16.25 -11.01
N PHE A 144 12.94 -16.16 -11.95
CA PHE A 144 13.50 -14.88 -12.39
C PHE A 144 12.43 -13.96 -13.00
N LEU A 145 11.61 -14.48 -13.92
CA LEU A 145 10.52 -13.73 -14.54
C LEU A 145 9.49 -13.25 -13.51
N TYR A 146 9.12 -14.11 -12.57
CA TYR A 146 8.24 -13.79 -11.45
C TYR A 146 8.80 -12.65 -10.59
N PHE A 147 10.07 -12.73 -10.19
CA PHE A 147 10.69 -11.70 -9.37
C PHE A 147 10.73 -10.35 -10.08
N ARG A 148 11.11 -10.35 -11.37
CA ARG A 148 11.15 -9.13 -12.20
C ARG A 148 9.77 -8.50 -12.32
N GLU A 149 8.75 -9.32 -12.57
CA GLU A 149 7.38 -8.82 -12.69
C GLU A 149 6.82 -8.35 -11.34
N ASN A 150 7.11 -9.04 -10.24
CA ASN A 150 6.67 -8.63 -8.92
C ASN A 150 7.30 -7.28 -8.52
N LYS A 151 8.58 -7.06 -8.85
CA LYS A 151 9.25 -5.77 -8.68
C LYS A 151 8.55 -4.66 -9.47
N ALA A 152 8.24 -4.91 -10.74
CA ALA A 152 7.52 -3.95 -11.59
C ALA A 152 6.09 -3.67 -11.08
N LYS A 153 5.37 -4.71 -10.62
CA LYS A 153 4.05 -4.60 -10.02
C LYS A 153 4.07 -3.75 -8.75
N ASN A 154 5.00 -4.02 -7.84
CA ASN A 154 5.10 -3.28 -6.59
C ASN A 154 5.44 -1.80 -6.85
N ALA A 155 6.36 -1.53 -7.78
CA ALA A 155 6.69 -0.15 -8.18
C ALA A 155 5.49 0.58 -8.80
N GLN A 156 4.70 -0.09 -9.65
CA GLN A 156 3.51 0.49 -10.27
C GLN A 156 2.39 0.74 -9.25
N VAL A 157 2.08 -0.25 -8.41
CA VAL A 157 1.05 -0.11 -7.37
C VAL A 157 1.43 0.97 -6.37
N ALA A 158 2.70 1.06 -5.97
CA ALA A 158 3.18 2.13 -5.09
C ALA A 158 3.11 3.52 -5.73
N ARG A 159 3.23 3.64 -7.06
CA ARG A 159 2.99 4.92 -7.76
C ARG A 159 1.50 5.26 -7.80
N LEU A 160 0.65 4.29 -8.13
CA LEU A 160 -0.79 4.50 -8.23
C LEU A 160 -1.45 4.76 -6.87
N SER A 161 -1.00 4.10 -5.80
CA SER A 161 -1.51 4.36 -4.45
C SER A 161 -1.22 5.79 -4.02
N ARG A 162 -0.03 6.30 -4.36
CA ARG A 162 0.38 7.69 -4.11
C ARG A 162 -0.47 8.70 -4.86
N GLU A 163 -0.69 8.47 -6.16
CA GLU A 163 -1.59 9.29 -6.98
C GLU A 163 -3.05 9.26 -6.48
N GLU A 164 -3.48 8.12 -5.93
CA GLU A 164 -4.82 7.97 -5.37
C GLU A 164 -4.96 8.72 -4.04
N SER A 165 -4.00 8.59 -3.12
CA SER A 165 -3.98 9.36 -1.87
C SER A 165 -4.02 10.86 -2.14
N LEU A 166 -3.22 11.33 -3.12
CA LEU A 166 -3.23 12.72 -3.57
C LEU A 166 -4.60 13.13 -4.13
N SER A 167 -5.33 12.22 -4.77
CA SER A 167 -6.65 12.51 -5.34
C SER A 167 -7.79 12.60 -4.33
N ASN A 168 -7.64 11.97 -3.17
CA ASN A 168 -8.60 12.04 -2.09
C ASN A 168 -8.42 13.28 -1.20
N LEU A 169 -7.36 14.07 -1.41
CA LEU A 169 -7.13 15.31 -0.67
C LEU A 169 -8.25 16.30 -0.92
N LYS A 170 -8.66 16.99 0.14
CA LYS A 170 -9.77 17.94 0.11
C LYS A 170 -9.24 19.35 -0.13
N LEU A 171 -9.86 20.02 -1.08
CA LEU A 171 -9.59 21.41 -1.46
C LEU A 171 -10.85 22.24 -1.26
N ARG A 172 -10.67 23.45 -0.77
CA ARG A 172 -11.73 24.44 -0.61
C ARG A 172 -11.65 25.39 -1.81
N VAL A 173 -12.71 25.38 -2.61
CA VAL A 173 -12.87 26.29 -3.76
C VAL A 173 -13.51 27.60 -3.31
N ASP A 174 -14.46 27.51 -2.38
CA ASP A 174 -15.20 28.65 -1.84
C ASP A 174 -15.47 28.40 -0.36
N GLU A 175 -15.86 29.43 0.39
CA GLU A 175 -16.05 29.38 1.86
C GLU A 175 -16.98 28.24 2.30
N LYS A 176 -17.96 27.89 1.46
CA LYS A 176 -18.98 26.87 1.73
C LYS A 176 -18.77 25.55 0.98
N LYS A 177 -17.80 25.47 0.04
CA LYS A 177 -17.67 24.33 -0.88
C LYS A 177 -16.29 23.68 -0.77
N ILE A 178 -16.30 22.45 -0.25
CA ILE A 178 -15.14 21.56 -0.18
C ILE A 178 -15.33 20.46 -1.22
N ILE A 179 -14.35 20.25 -2.08
CA ILE A 179 -14.32 19.18 -3.07
C ILE A 179 -13.03 18.37 -2.94
N PRO A 180 -13.05 17.06 -3.21
CA PRO A 180 -11.81 16.31 -3.35
C PRO A 180 -11.08 16.71 -4.63
N MET A 181 -9.75 16.57 -4.64
CA MET A 181 -8.91 16.85 -5.81
C MET A 181 -9.35 16.04 -7.03
N ASN A 182 -9.80 14.80 -6.83
CA ASN A 182 -10.35 13.95 -7.89
C ASN A 182 -11.49 14.61 -8.68
N SER A 183 -12.30 15.49 -8.08
CA SER A 183 -13.37 16.20 -8.77
C SER A 183 -12.88 17.27 -9.74
N LEU A 184 -11.61 17.68 -9.66
CA LEU A 184 -10.98 18.61 -10.59
C LEU A 184 -10.37 17.90 -11.79
N ARG A 185 -10.36 16.56 -11.80
CA ARG A 185 -9.88 15.79 -12.94
C ARG A 185 -10.76 16.04 -14.15
N GLY A 186 -10.14 16.34 -15.29
CA GLY A 186 -10.83 16.70 -16.52
C GLY A 186 -11.29 18.17 -16.60
N ILE A 187 -11.05 18.96 -15.54
CA ILE A 187 -11.50 20.36 -15.44
C ILE A 187 -10.31 21.31 -15.31
N ALA A 188 -9.34 20.97 -14.45
CA ALA A 188 -8.20 21.83 -14.17
C ALA A 188 -6.91 21.05 -13.86
N ARG A 189 -5.79 21.64 -14.25
CA ARG A 189 -4.43 21.23 -13.86
C ARG A 189 -4.09 21.89 -12.54
N LEU A 190 -3.45 21.17 -11.64
CA LEU A 190 -3.13 21.70 -10.31
C LEU A 190 -1.63 21.86 -10.13
N VAL A 191 -1.22 23.00 -9.61
CA VAL A 191 0.15 23.27 -9.18
C VAL A 191 0.14 23.53 -7.68
N ILE A 192 0.75 22.65 -6.91
CA ILE A 192 0.84 22.76 -5.46
C ILE A 192 2.19 23.40 -5.13
N CYS A 193 2.17 24.50 -4.38
CA CYS A 193 3.35 25.17 -3.85
C CYS A 193 3.41 24.90 -2.35
N ALA A 194 4.39 24.13 -1.89
CA ALA A 194 4.52 23.72 -0.49
C ALA A 194 5.81 24.27 0.13
N GLY A 195 5.68 25.00 1.24
CA GLY A 195 6.83 25.50 1.99
C GLY A 195 6.49 26.65 2.94
N PRO A 196 7.50 27.41 3.36
CA PRO A 196 7.32 28.59 4.19
C PRO A 196 6.36 29.62 3.61
N ALA A 197 5.70 30.42 4.47
CA ALA A 197 4.76 31.44 4.01
C ALA A 197 5.42 32.45 3.04
N SER A 198 6.68 32.83 3.33
CA SER A 198 7.50 33.69 2.47
C SER A 198 7.72 33.10 1.08
N PHE A 199 8.07 31.81 1.02
CA PHE A 199 8.28 31.07 -0.22
C PHE A 199 7.00 31.01 -1.06
N VAL A 200 5.86 30.71 -0.42
CA VAL A 200 4.58 30.64 -1.12
C VAL A 200 4.22 32.02 -1.69
N THR A 201 4.28 33.09 -0.90
CA THR A 201 4.00 34.45 -1.39
C THR A 201 4.92 34.84 -2.56
N GLU A 202 6.22 34.54 -2.47
CA GLU A 202 7.15 34.83 -3.57
C GLU A 202 6.88 33.99 -4.82
N SER A 203 6.51 32.72 -4.66
CA SER A 203 6.11 31.84 -5.76
C SER A 203 4.93 32.42 -6.55
N PHE A 204 3.97 33.01 -5.84
CA PHE A 204 2.81 33.69 -6.42
C PHE A 204 3.19 35.01 -7.11
N LYS A 205 4.10 35.81 -6.53
CA LYS A 205 4.64 37.00 -7.19
C LYS A 205 5.32 36.64 -8.52
N ARG A 206 6.04 35.53 -8.57
CA ARG A 206 6.68 35.01 -9.80
C ARG A 206 5.67 34.49 -10.83
N SER A 207 4.48 34.08 -10.41
CA SER A 207 3.43 33.60 -11.32
C SER A 207 2.58 34.71 -11.91
N GLU A 208 2.55 35.89 -11.27
CA GLU A 208 1.77 37.06 -11.66
C GLU A 208 1.83 37.38 -13.17
N PRO A 209 3.01 37.51 -13.82
CA PRO A 209 3.08 37.81 -15.25
C PRO A 209 2.50 36.72 -16.16
N PHE A 210 2.36 35.49 -15.66
CA PHE A 210 1.87 34.34 -16.41
C PHE A 210 0.40 33.99 -16.10
N THR A 211 -0.26 34.72 -15.19
CA THR A 211 -1.59 34.37 -14.65
C THR A 211 -2.64 34.15 -15.74
N GLU A 212 -2.73 35.05 -16.72
CA GLU A 212 -3.72 34.94 -17.80
C GLU A 212 -3.45 33.72 -18.69
N SER A 213 -2.18 33.50 -19.03
CA SER A 213 -1.76 32.35 -19.84
C SER A 213 -1.98 31.01 -19.12
N LEU A 214 -1.80 30.98 -17.80
CA LEU A 214 -2.05 29.82 -16.94
C LEU A 214 -3.55 29.52 -16.83
N LEU A 215 -4.37 30.56 -16.68
CA LEU A 215 -5.84 30.47 -16.64
C LEU A 215 -6.42 29.91 -17.95
N ASP A 216 -5.94 30.39 -19.10
CA ASP A 216 -6.38 29.87 -20.41
C ASP A 216 -6.01 28.39 -20.62
N ARG A 217 -5.02 27.89 -19.86
CA ARG A 217 -4.59 26.48 -19.82
C ARG A 217 -5.20 25.71 -18.64
N GLY A 218 -6.15 26.31 -17.92
CA GLY A 218 -6.86 25.70 -16.80
C GLY A 218 -5.95 25.31 -15.64
N VAL A 219 -4.88 26.07 -15.39
CA VAL A 219 -3.98 25.83 -14.25
C VAL A 219 -4.52 26.54 -13.00
N LEU A 220 -4.69 25.78 -11.93
CA LEU A 220 -5.07 26.25 -10.60
C LEU A 220 -3.89 26.02 -9.64
N VAL A 221 -3.67 26.96 -8.73
CA VAL A 221 -2.55 26.92 -7.78
C VAL A 221 -3.07 26.70 -6.36
N VAL A 222 -2.42 25.77 -5.66
CA VAL A 222 -2.74 25.42 -4.27
C VAL A 222 -1.56 25.84 -3.38
N PRO A 223 -1.69 26.90 -2.56
CA PRO A 223 -0.70 27.28 -1.58
C PRO A 223 -0.80 26.38 -0.35
N LEU A 224 0.25 25.61 -0.07
CA LEU A 224 0.38 24.80 1.13
C LEU A 224 1.49 25.39 2.03
N VAL A 225 1.08 26.06 3.10
CA VAL A 225 2.05 26.63 4.05
C VAL A 225 2.43 25.61 5.11
N THR A 226 3.73 25.39 5.29
CA THR A 226 4.26 24.40 6.24
C THR A 226 4.51 24.99 7.64
N ASP A 227 4.79 26.30 7.74
CA ASP A 227 5.19 26.94 9.01
C ASP A 227 4.02 27.26 9.96
N GLY A 228 2.79 26.87 9.61
CA GLY A 228 1.58 27.21 10.36
C GLY A 228 1.17 28.70 10.30
N ASN A 229 1.96 29.54 9.65
CA ASN A 229 1.62 30.94 9.41
C ASN A 229 0.63 31.06 8.23
N SER A 230 -0.25 32.06 8.25
CA SER A 230 -1.08 32.34 7.07
C SER A 230 -0.23 33.04 6.01
N PRO A 231 -0.36 32.67 4.72
CA PRO A 231 0.29 33.43 3.67
C PRO A 231 -0.33 34.83 3.63
N ALA A 232 0.46 35.85 3.94
CA ALA A 232 0.08 37.25 3.78
C ALA A 232 0.08 37.56 2.27
N PHE A 233 -1.05 37.29 1.63
CA PHE A 233 -1.31 37.70 0.26
C PHE A 233 -1.65 39.19 0.25
N GLU A 234 -0.67 40.04 0.53
CA GLU A 234 -0.80 41.48 0.29
C GLU A 234 -0.74 41.71 -1.22
N PHE A 235 -1.90 41.91 -1.82
CA PHE A 235 -2.01 42.37 -3.20
C PHE A 235 -2.65 43.75 -3.16
N GLU A 236 -2.00 44.75 -3.78
CA GLU A 236 -2.58 46.07 -3.94
C GLU A 236 -3.98 45.95 -4.57
N GLU A 237 -4.99 46.37 -3.80
CA GLU A 237 -6.40 46.34 -4.16
C GLU A 237 -6.71 47.38 -5.23
N THR A 238 -6.35 47.07 -6.48
CA THR A 238 -6.80 47.86 -7.62
C THR A 238 -7.76 47.03 -8.47
N GLY A 239 -9.04 47.05 -8.10
CA GLY A 239 -10.17 46.70 -8.97
C GLY A 239 -10.89 45.37 -8.70
N ASP A 240 -12.21 45.46 -8.60
CA ASP A 240 -13.20 44.40 -8.31
C ASP A 240 -13.12 43.15 -9.24
N LEU A 241 -12.56 43.31 -10.45
CA LEU A 241 -12.33 42.22 -11.41
C LEU A 241 -11.06 41.40 -11.15
N ALA A 242 -10.05 42.00 -10.52
CA ALA A 242 -8.81 41.30 -10.15
C ALA A 242 -9.09 40.34 -8.98
N THR A 243 -9.92 40.75 -8.01
CA THR A 243 -10.32 39.93 -6.86
C THR A 243 -11.10 38.67 -7.28
N ARG A 244 -12.05 38.81 -8.22
CA ARG A 244 -12.80 37.66 -8.78
C ARG A 244 -11.91 36.72 -9.58
N ARG A 245 -11.03 37.25 -10.45
CA ARG A 245 -10.09 36.41 -11.20
C ARG A 245 -9.10 35.70 -10.26
N LYS A 246 -8.63 36.36 -9.20
CA LYS A 246 -7.73 35.82 -8.18
C LYS A 246 -8.35 34.67 -7.38
N ARG A 247 -9.60 34.78 -6.94
CA ARG A 247 -10.33 33.68 -6.29
C ARG A 247 -10.52 32.46 -7.19
N LEU A 248 -10.60 32.66 -8.52
CA LEU A 248 -10.87 31.56 -9.46
C LEU A 248 -9.66 30.68 -9.76
N TRP A 249 -8.43 31.19 -9.62
CA TRP A 249 -7.22 30.39 -9.88
C TRP A 249 -6.58 29.79 -8.63
N GLN A 250 -7.05 30.17 -7.43
CA GLN A 250 -6.51 29.72 -6.16
C GLN A 250 -7.45 28.73 -5.48
N LEU A 251 -6.87 27.71 -4.86
CA LEU A 251 -7.61 26.74 -4.06
C LEU A 251 -6.97 26.61 -2.69
N ALA A 252 -7.76 26.69 -1.63
CA ALA A 252 -7.23 26.55 -0.28
C ALA A 252 -7.16 25.06 0.12
N PRO A 253 -6.01 24.58 0.63
CA PRO A 253 -5.91 23.22 1.14
C PRO A 253 -6.79 23.05 2.39
N VAL A 254 -7.41 21.89 2.54
CA VAL A 254 -8.12 21.50 3.77
C VAL A 254 -7.34 20.37 4.44
N TYR A 255 -7.29 20.38 5.77
CA TYR A 255 -6.61 19.37 6.59
C TYR A 255 -5.13 19.20 6.23
N ILE A 256 -4.31 20.25 6.40
CA ILE A 256 -2.87 20.26 6.07
C ILE A 256 -2.12 19.03 6.64
N ASN A 257 -2.53 18.53 7.81
CA ASN A 257 -1.92 17.37 8.47
C ASN A 257 -2.14 16.05 7.74
N GLU A 258 -3.19 15.93 6.91
CA GLU A 258 -3.47 14.73 6.11
C GLU A 258 -2.69 14.71 4.78
N TRP A 259 -1.92 15.77 4.51
CA TRP A 259 -1.20 15.90 3.25
C TRP A 259 0.08 15.07 3.30
N TRP A 260 0.09 14.02 2.48
CA TRP A 260 1.17 13.04 2.26
C TRP A 260 2.53 13.61 1.76
N LEU A 261 2.75 14.94 1.77
CA LEU A 261 3.96 15.55 1.22
C LEU A 261 5.22 15.19 2.00
N ASP A 262 5.15 15.07 3.32
CA ASP A 262 6.33 14.72 4.13
C ASP A 262 6.82 13.31 3.81
N GLU A 263 5.87 12.38 3.59
CA GLU A 263 6.19 11.04 3.13
C GLU A 263 6.84 11.06 1.74
N GLN A 264 6.39 11.94 0.83
CA GLN A 264 7.06 12.12 -0.46
C GLN A 264 8.44 12.70 -0.37
N LYS A 265 8.64 13.74 0.43
CA LYS A 265 9.96 14.35 0.62
C LYS A 265 10.94 13.30 1.13
N LYS A 266 10.54 12.50 2.12
CA LYS A 266 11.33 11.39 2.65
C LYS A 266 11.69 10.34 1.60
N LEU A 267 10.73 9.92 0.77
CA LEU A 267 10.97 8.95 -0.30
C LEU A 267 11.85 9.49 -1.42
N ALA A 268 11.81 10.80 -1.67
CA ALA A 268 12.64 11.48 -2.67
C ALA A 268 14.04 11.86 -2.15
N GLY A 269 14.34 11.63 -0.86
CA GLY A 269 15.59 12.07 -0.24
C GLY A 269 15.69 13.59 -0.07
N VAL A 270 14.55 14.27 -0.06
CA VAL A 270 14.44 15.73 0.06
C VAL A 270 14.22 16.08 1.54
N PRO A 271 14.94 17.06 2.11
CA PRO A 271 14.75 17.43 3.51
C PRO A 271 13.36 18.00 3.75
N SER A 272 12.75 17.67 4.89
CA SER A 272 11.36 18.04 5.20
C SER A 272 11.11 19.56 5.14
N ASP A 273 12.10 20.35 5.52
CA ASP A 273 12.05 21.82 5.55
C ASP A 273 12.21 22.48 4.17
N SER A 274 12.64 21.74 3.15
CA SER A 274 12.81 22.34 1.83
C SER A 274 11.46 22.70 1.18
N PRO A 275 11.36 23.89 0.56
CA PRO A 275 10.21 24.23 -0.24
C PRO A 275 10.19 23.38 -1.50
N VAL A 276 9.01 22.88 -1.87
CA VAL A 276 8.82 22.02 -3.04
C VAL A 276 7.60 22.47 -3.82
N TYR A 277 7.59 22.12 -5.10
CA TYR A 277 6.40 22.22 -5.92
C TYR A 277 6.03 20.88 -6.53
N LEU A 278 4.74 20.73 -6.81
CA LEU A 278 4.19 19.60 -7.52
C LEU A 278 3.24 20.10 -8.60
N SER A 279 3.43 19.64 -9.83
CA SER A 279 2.54 19.91 -10.95
C SER A 279 1.78 18.63 -11.31
N LEU A 280 0.46 18.75 -11.44
CA LEU A 280 -0.46 17.69 -11.80
C LEU A 280 -1.02 17.95 -13.20
N ARG A 281 -1.26 16.86 -13.93
CA ARG A 281 -2.02 16.88 -15.19
C ARG A 281 -3.52 17.00 -14.92
N MET A 282 -4.30 17.20 -15.99
CA MET A 282 -5.76 17.20 -15.91
C MET A 282 -6.34 15.86 -15.46
N ASP A 283 -5.64 14.74 -15.71
CA ASP A 283 -6.03 13.42 -15.20
C ASP A 283 -5.67 13.19 -13.73
N GLY A 284 -5.10 14.21 -13.06
CA GLY A 284 -4.67 14.20 -11.66
C GLY A 284 -3.43 13.35 -11.38
N ARG A 285 -2.68 12.94 -12.42
CA ARG A 285 -1.36 12.30 -12.24
C ARG A 285 -0.27 13.35 -12.07
N VAL A 286 0.81 12.96 -11.40
CA VAL A 286 1.98 13.83 -11.23
C VAL A 286 2.68 14.02 -12.57
N ARG A 287 2.75 15.28 -13.02
CA ARG A 287 3.48 15.69 -14.22
C ARG A 287 4.96 15.90 -13.92
N GLY A 288 5.24 16.66 -12.87
CA GLY A 288 6.60 17.04 -12.48
C GLY A 288 6.62 17.56 -11.04
N SER A 289 7.73 17.32 -10.35
CA SER A 289 7.96 17.74 -8.97
C SER A 289 9.39 18.24 -8.84
N GLY A 290 9.64 19.22 -7.99
CA GLY A 290 10.99 19.72 -7.75
C GLY A 290 11.11 20.52 -6.46
N VAL A 291 12.35 20.77 -6.05
CA VAL A 291 12.69 21.66 -4.94
C VAL A 291 12.72 23.11 -5.46
N GLY A 292 12.20 24.04 -4.67
CA GLY A 292 12.09 25.45 -5.03
C GLY A 292 10.81 25.79 -5.80
N TYR A 293 10.88 26.84 -6.62
CA TYR A 293 9.70 27.44 -7.26
C TYR A 293 9.24 26.65 -8.50
N PRO A 294 7.93 26.64 -8.81
CA PRO A 294 7.44 26.10 -10.06
C PRO A 294 8.01 26.87 -11.27
N PRO A 295 8.39 26.17 -12.35
CA PRO A 295 8.85 26.82 -13.57
C PRO A 295 7.65 27.35 -14.38
N TRP A 296 7.08 28.49 -13.95
CA TRP A 296 5.86 29.07 -14.53
C TRP A 296 5.93 29.26 -16.05
N ASN A 297 7.05 29.74 -16.56
CA ASN A 297 7.26 29.91 -18.01
C ASN A 297 7.20 28.58 -18.77
N ALA A 298 7.82 27.52 -18.23
CA ALA A 298 7.81 26.19 -18.86
C ALA A 298 6.40 25.58 -18.86
N LEU A 299 5.61 25.81 -17.80
CA LEU A 299 4.22 25.37 -17.73
C LEU A 299 3.37 26.05 -18.82
N VAL A 300 3.53 27.35 -19.02
CA VAL A 300 2.82 28.06 -20.10
C VAL A 300 3.24 27.58 -21.49
N ALA A 301 4.54 27.30 -21.69
CA ALA A 301 5.05 26.83 -22.97
C ALA A 301 4.60 25.41 -23.32
N GLN A 302 4.51 24.52 -22.33
CA GLN A 302 4.26 23.08 -22.55
C GLN A 302 2.79 22.69 -22.48
N LEU A 303 1.95 23.40 -21.72
CA LEU A 303 0.58 22.99 -21.47
C LEU A 303 -0.37 23.49 -22.58
N PRO A 304 -1.27 22.63 -23.08
CA PRO A 304 -2.26 23.03 -24.08
C PRO A 304 -3.37 23.89 -23.45
N SER A 305 -3.93 24.82 -24.24
CA SER A 305 -5.06 25.66 -23.83
C SER A 305 -6.34 24.84 -23.69
N VAL A 306 -7.18 25.21 -22.72
CA VAL A 306 -8.45 24.50 -22.42
C VAL A 306 -9.58 24.96 -23.35
N LYS A 307 -9.53 26.19 -23.85
CA LYS A 307 -10.44 26.68 -24.90
C LYS A 307 -10.00 26.11 -26.26
N GLY A 308 -10.70 25.11 -26.77
CA GLY A 308 -10.48 24.58 -28.13
C GLY A 308 -10.78 23.09 -28.30
N MET A 309 -10.49 22.57 -29.50
CA MET A 309 -10.77 21.22 -30.05
C MET A 309 -10.22 20.02 -29.25
N TRP A 310 -9.60 20.26 -28.09
CA TRP A 310 -8.84 19.29 -27.31
C TRP A 310 -9.51 18.88 -25.99
N THR A 311 -10.70 19.39 -25.69
CA THR A 311 -11.48 18.96 -24.53
C THR A 311 -12.02 17.54 -24.76
N GLY A 312 -11.58 16.56 -23.96
CA GLY A 312 -12.19 15.23 -23.85
C GLY A 312 -11.40 14.05 -24.41
N LEU A 313 -10.69 14.17 -25.55
CA LEU A 313 -9.97 13.04 -26.15
C LEU A 313 -8.49 12.96 -25.74
N LEU A 314 -7.80 14.09 -25.61
CA LEU A 314 -6.36 14.16 -25.31
C LEU A 314 -6.04 14.75 -23.92
N ASP A 315 -7.01 14.84 -23.03
CA ASP A 315 -6.86 15.51 -21.75
C ASP A 315 -5.86 14.81 -20.79
N GLY A 316 -5.45 13.57 -21.11
CA GLY A 316 -4.35 12.86 -20.45
C GLY A 316 -2.96 13.03 -21.12
N MET A 317 -2.88 13.67 -22.29
CA MET A 317 -1.67 13.83 -23.11
C MET A 317 -1.07 15.23 -22.97
N ASP A 318 -0.64 15.60 -21.77
CA ASP A 318 0.02 16.90 -21.55
C ASP A 318 1.48 16.96 -22.09
N GLY A 319 1.94 15.99 -22.89
CA GLY A 319 3.36 15.89 -23.32
C GLY A 319 4.32 15.50 -22.18
N ARG A 320 5.61 15.29 -22.49
CA ARG A 320 6.66 15.02 -21.49
C ARG A 320 7.18 16.34 -20.90
N VAL A 321 7.60 16.31 -19.64
CA VAL A 321 8.42 17.37 -19.06
C VAL A 321 9.82 17.19 -19.63
N LEU A 322 10.31 18.22 -20.35
CA LEU A 322 11.69 18.32 -20.82
C LEU A 322 12.60 18.82 -19.69
#